data_AF-A0A563DP37-F1
#
_entry.id   AF-A0A563DP37-F1
#
_cell.length_a   1.000
_cell.length_b   1.000
_cell.length_c   1.000
_cell.angle_alpha   90.00
_cell.angle_beta   90.00
_cell.angle_gamma   90.00
#
_symmetry.space_group_name_H-M   'P 1'
#
loop_
_entity.id
_entity.type
_entity.pdbx_description
1 polymer ?
#
loop_
_entity_poly.entity_id
_entity_poly.type
_entity_poly.pdbx_seq_one_letter_code
_entity_poly.pdbx_strand_id
1 'polypeptide(L)'
;MTTTTTTGTAGTSVTASVQEILDAGRHTPLTGTVLKDWAAKGTPKQRAYLLGLLHAEHASRQASRRHRLLKAAHLPALKTFEGYDWTTIRFPDDYGRQQLTDLDFLERAQDLILFGDVGTGKTHLATALAVAACQAGIPARYFTTSSLVAQLRRAKDAGRLEKELTVLAKNQLIVID
;
A
#
# COMPACT_ATOMS: atom_id res chain seq x y z
N MET A 1 -47.90 -22.06 -52.32
CA MET A 1 -48.15 -20.66 -51.92
C MET A 1 -48.20 -20.64 -50.41
N THR A 2 -47.13 -20.13 -49.79
CA THR A 2 -47.12 -18.96 -48.87
C THR A 2 -47.49 -19.34 -47.42
N THR A 3 -46.73 -19.02 -46.37
CA THR A 3 -45.43 -18.36 -46.18
C THR A 3 -45.06 -18.59 -44.71
N THR A 4 -43.78 -18.80 -44.45
CA THR A 4 -43.11 -18.74 -43.15
C THR A 4 -43.29 -17.36 -42.51
N THR A 5 -43.61 -17.29 -41.21
CA THR A 5 -43.34 -16.09 -40.39
C THR A 5 -42.70 -16.50 -39.07
N THR A 6 -41.38 -16.42 -39.09
CA THR A 6 -40.47 -16.33 -37.94
C THR A 6 -40.76 -15.04 -37.18
N THR A 7 -41.18 -15.10 -35.92
CA THR A 7 -41.17 -13.94 -35.04
C THR A 7 -39.90 -13.98 -34.21
N GLY A 8 -38.91 -13.20 -34.65
CA GLY A 8 -37.64 -13.00 -33.95
C GLY A 8 -37.87 -12.33 -32.60
N THR A 9 -37.26 -12.89 -31.56
CA THR A 9 -37.13 -12.27 -30.25
C THR A 9 -36.12 -11.13 -30.38
N ALA A 10 -36.61 -9.90 -30.34
CA ALA A 10 -35.78 -8.71 -30.31
C ALA A 10 -34.86 -8.76 -29.08
N GLY A 11 -33.57 -8.92 -29.30
CA GLY A 11 -32.55 -8.72 -28.29
C GLY A 11 -32.53 -7.24 -27.92
N THR A 12 -33.15 -6.87 -26.80
CA THR A 12 -33.00 -5.55 -26.20
C THR A 12 -31.52 -5.36 -25.87
N SER A 13 -30.80 -4.61 -26.72
CA SER A 13 -29.46 -4.15 -26.41
C SER A 13 -29.57 -3.14 -25.28
N VAL A 14 -29.46 -3.64 -24.04
CA VAL A 14 -29.38 -2.79 -22.85
C VAL A 14 -28.03 -2.07 -22.90
N THR A 15 -28.04 -0.85 -23.46
CA THR A 15 -26.86 0.01 -23.51
C THR A 15 -26.77 0.76 -22.19
N ALA A 16 -26.08 0.18 -21.20
CA ALA A 16 -25.76 0.90 -19.97
C ALA A 16 -24.86 2.11 -20.31
N SER A 17 -25.24 3.29 -19.85
CA SER A 17 -24.42 4.49 -20.01
C SER A 17 -23.21 4.45 -19.08
N VAL A 18 -22.14 5.17 -19.45
CA VAL A 18 -20.93 5.30 -18.61
C VAL A 18 -21.27 5.90 -17.24
N GLN A 19 -22.21 6.84 -17.20
CA GLN A 19 -22.60 7.54 -15.97
C GLN A 19 -23.29 6.61 -14.97
N GLU A 20 -24.19 5.74 -15.44
CA GLU A 20 -24.85 4.75 -14.59
C GLU A 20 -23.85 3.78 -13.95
N ILE A 21 -22.82 3.37 -14.70
CA ILE A 21 -21.75 2.50 -14.19
C ILE A 21 -20.95 3.22 -13.10
N LEU A 22 -20.63 4.51 -13.29
CA LEU A 22 -19.90 5.30 -12.30
C LEU A 22 -20.69 5.46 -11.00
N ASP A 23 -21.97 5.78 -11.10
CA ASP A 23 -22.84 6.00 -9.94
C ASP A 23 -23.06 4.70 -9.16
N ALA A 24 -23.24 3.57 -9.84
CA ALA A 24 -23.29 2.26 -9.20
C ALA A 24 -21.96 1.89 -8.51
N GLY A 25 -20.81 2.24 -9.11
CA GLY A 25 -19.50 1.93 -8.56
C GLY A 25 -19.18 2.61 -7.23
N ARG A 26 -19.69 3.83 -7.00
CA ARG A 26 -19.37 4.65 -5.81
C ARG A 26 -19.84 4.05 -4.48
N HIS A 27 -20.88 3.22 -4.53
CA HIS A 27 -21.57 2.73 -3.32
C HIS A 27 -21.43 1.22 -3.11
N THR A 28 -20.72 0.52 -3.99
CA THR A 28 -20.80 -0.94 -4.03
C THR A 28 -19.49 -1.60 -3.59
N PRO A 29 -19.41 -2.17 -2.36
CA PRO A 29 -18.38 -3.14 -2.05
C PRO A 29 -18.64 -4.42 -2.84
N LEU A 30 -17.61 -4.93 -3.52
CA LEU A 30 -17.71 -6.18 -4.26
C LEU A 30 -17.75 -7.37 -3.29
N THR A 31 -18.82 -8.16 -3.34
CA THR A 31 -18.92 -9.42 -2.60
C THR A 31 -18.56 -10.60 -3.51
N GLY A 32 -17.95 -11.64 -2.94
CA GLY A 32 -17.53 -12.82 -3.70
C GLY A 32 -18.71 -13.53 -4.40
N THR A 33 -19.88 -13.56 -3.76
CA THR A 33 -21.10 -14.15 -4.32
C THR A 33 -21.56 -13.42 -5.57
N VAL A 34 -21.63 -12.08 -5.53
CA VAL A 34 -22.02 -11.28 -6.70
C VAL A 34 -21.02 -11.45 -7.84
N LEU A 35 -19.72 -11.46 -7.55
CA LEU A 35 -18.68 -11.70 -8.55
C LEU A 35 -18.82 -13.07 -9.21
N LYS A 36 -19.05 -14.12 -8.41
CA LYS A 36 -19.26 -15.48 -8.92
C LYS A 36 -20.48 -15.56 -9.84
N ASP A 37 -21.61 -15.02 -9.40
CA ASP A 37 -22.87 -15.08 -10.15
C ASP A 37 -22.77 -14.31 -11.47
N TRP A 38 -22.16 -13.13 -11.47
CA TRP A 38 -21.95 -12.34 -12.69
C TRP A 38 -20.90 -12.95 -13.62
N ALA A 39 -19.83 -13.53 -13.08
CA ALA A 39 -18.84 -14.24 -13.88
C ALA A 39 -19.44 -15.48 -14.56
N ALA A 40 -20.31 -16.23 -13.88
CA ALA A 40 -20.98 -17.40 -14.43
C ALA A 40 -21.96 -17.04 -15.57
N LYS A 41 -22.65 -15.90 -15.47
CA LYS A 41 -23.58 -15.41 -16.50
C LYS A 41 -22.88 -14.81 -17.73
N GLY A 42 -21.65 -14.33 -17.56
CA GLY A 42 -20.91 -13.65 -18.63
C GLY A 42 -20.30 -14.59 -19.67
N THR A 43 -20.32 -14.18 -20.93
CA THR A 43 -19.52 -14.77 -22.03
C THR A 43 -18.01 -14.66 -21.75
N PRO A 44 -17.13 -15.42 -22.45
CA PRO A 44 -15.68 -15.29 -22.29
C PRO A 44 -15.16 -13.85 -22.42
N LYS A 45 -15.68 -13.07 -23.39
CA LYS A 45 -15.31 -11.66 -23.59
C LYS A 45 -15.75 -10.77 -22.42
N GLN A 46 -16.96 -10.98 -21.90
CA GLN A 46 -17.47 -10.22 -20.75
C GLN A 46 -16.68 -10.57 -19.47
N ARG A 47 -16.32 -11.84 -19.27
CA ARG A 47 -15.45 -12.24 -18.15
C ARG A 47 -14.07 -11.60 -18.26
N ALA A 48 -13.48 -11.56 -19.45
CA ALA A 48 -12.20 -10.88 -19.67
C ALA A 48 -12.29 -9.38 -19.37
N TYR A 49 -13.37 -8.72 -19.81
CA TYR A 49 -13.62 -7.31 -19.49
C TYR A 49 -13.77 -7.06 -17.98
N LEU A 50 -14.58 -7.89 -17.30
CA LEU A 50 -14.76 -7.83 -15.85
C LEU A 50 -13.43 -8.05 -15.11
N LEU A 51 -12.62 -9.03 -15.53
CA LEU A 51 -11.32 -9.30 -14.95
C LEU A 51 -10.36 -8.10 -15.12
N GLY A 52 -10.32 -7.51 -16.32
CA GLY A 52 -9.54 -6.31 -16.60
C GLY A 52 -9.92 -5.14 -15.72
N LEU A 53 -11.23 -4.90 -15.52
CA LEU A 53 -11.75 -3.89 -14.62
C LEU A 53 -11.28 -4.12 -13.18
N LEU A 54 -11.39 -5.35 -12.68
CA LEU A 54 -11.01 -5.69 -11.30
C LEU A 54 -9.50 -5.53 -11.07
N HIS A 55 -8.67 -5.92 -12.04
CA HIS A 55 -7.23 -5.70 -11.98
C HIS A 55 -6.88 -4.21 -11.97
N ALA A 56 -7.51 -3.40 -12.83
CA ALA A 56 -7.29 -1.97 -12.89
C ALA A 56 -7.70 -1.28 -11.57
N GLU A 57 -8.86 -1.64 -11.03
CA GLU A 57 -9.33 -1.12 -9.74
C GLU A 57 -8.41 -1.53 -8.59
N HIS A 58 -7.98 -2.80 -8.55
CA HIS A 58 -7.03 -3.26 -7.54
C HIS A 58 -5.71 -2.47 -7.60
N ALA A 59 -5.13 -2.31 -8.80
CA ALA A 59 -3.91 -1.55 -8.99
C ALA A 59 -4.06 -0.08 -8.56
N SER A 60 -5.20 0.55 -8.90
CA SER A 60 -5.55 1.91 -8.49
C SER A 60 -5.62 2.05 -6.96
N ARG A 61 -6.27 1.09 -6.27
CA ARG A 61 -6.34 1.07 -4.80
C ARG A 61 -4.98 0.87 -4.16
N GLN A 62 -4.14 -0.02 -4.69
CA GLN A 62 -2.77 -0.20 -4.18
C GLN A 62 -1.92 1.05 -4.38
N ALA A 63 -2.02 1.72 -5.52
CA ALA A 63 -1.35 3.00 -5.76
C ALA A 63 -1.81 4.08 -4.75
N SER A 64 -3.11 4.22 -4.56
CA SER A 64 -3.70 5.16 -3.59
C SER A 64 -3.27 4.86 -2.15
N ARG A 65 -3.22 3.57 -1.78
CA ARG A 65 -2.72 3.12 -0.48
C ARG A 65 -1.26 3.51 -0.29
N ARG A 66 -0.38 3.18 -1.23
CA ARG A 66 1.06 3.52 -1.17
C ARG A 66 1.27 5.03 -1.03
N HIS A 67 0.55 5.83 -1.81
CA HIS A 67 0.63 7.29 -1.72
C HIS A 67 0.20 7.82 -0.34
N ARG A 68 -0.90 7.30 0.20
CA ARG A 68 -1.37 7.66 1.56
C ARG A 68 -0.37 7.28 2.63
N LEU A 69 0.26 6.11 2.52
CA LEU A 69 1.28 5.65 3.47
C LEU A 69 2.54 6.53 3.42
N LEU A 70 3.05 6.84 2.22
CA LEU A 70 4.19 7.75 2.06
C LEU A 70 3.92 9.12 2.69
N LYS A 71 2.72 9.68 2.47
CA LYS A 71 2.32 10.94 3.11
C LYS A 71 2.21 10.80 4.64
N ALA A 72 1.68 9.68 5.12
CA ALA A 72 1.56 9.41 6.55
C ALA A 72 2.91 9.10 7.23
N ALA A 73 3.97 8.76 6.48
CA ALA A 73 5.26 8.41 7.03
C ALA A 73 6.06 9.61 7.57
N HIS A 74 5.74 10.86 7.16
CA HIS A 74 6.43 12.08 7.63
C HIS A 74 7.94 12.05 7.38
N LEU A 75 8.34 11.55 6.22
CA LEU A 75 9.75 11.45 5.83
C LEU A 75 10.37 12.85 5.63
N PRO A 76 11.64 13.06 6.03
CA PRO A 76 12.32 14.33 5.83
C PRO A 76 12.59 14.61 4.34
N ALA A 77 12.81 13.56 3.55
CA ALA A 77 12.94 13.61 2.10
C ALA A 77 12.47 12.28 1.50
N LEU A 78 12.06 12.28 0.23
CA LEU A 78 11.81 11.04 -0.51
C LEU A 78 13.14 10.52 -1.06
N LYS A 79 13.73 9.54 -0.36
CA LYS A 79 14.96 8.84 -0.78
C LYS A 79 14.62 7.36 -0.95
N THR A 80 15.06 6.77 -2.05
CA THR A 80 14.96 5.33 -2.31
C THR A 80 16.35 4.70 -2.17
N PHE A 81 16.45 3.38 -2.35
CA PHE A 81 17.74 2.70 -2.46
C PHE A 81 18.51 3.06 -3.74
N GLU A 82 17.85 3.72 -4.70
CA GLU A 82 18.47 4.17 -5.93
C GLU A 82 19.49 5.28 -5.63
N GLY A 83 20.72 5.10 -6.13
CA GLY A 83 21.83 6.02 -5.86
C GLY A 83 22.39 5.95 -4.44
N TYR A 84 22.00 4.96 -3.62
CA TYR A 84 22.64 4.71 -2.33
C TYR A 84 23.99 4.00 -2.49
N ASP A 85 25.03 4.49 -1.81
CA ASP A 85 26.36 3.88 -1.80
C ASP A 85 26.46 2.76 -0.76
N TRP A 86 26.35 1.53 -1.23
CA TRP A 86 26.42 0.32 -0.42
C TRP A 86 27.83 -0.05 0.05
N THR A 87 28.88 0.57 -0.48
CA THR A 87 30.26 0.24 -0.10
C THR A 87 30.59 0.67 1.33
N THR A 88 29.81 1.61 1.87
CA THR A 88 29.98 2.14 3.23
C THR A 88 29.35 1.26 4.31
N ILE A 89 28.47 0.33 3.96
CA ILE A 89 27.79 -0.55 4.91
C ILE A 89 28.65 -1.79 5.18
N ARG A 90 28.78 -2.15 6.46
CA ARG A 90 29.22 -3.47 6.89
C ARG A 90 28.05 -4.21 7.49
N PHE A 91 27.78 -5.40 6.99
CA PHE A 91 26.72 -6.26 7.50
C PHE A 91 27.29 -7.33 8.45
N PRO A 92 26.49 -7.82 9.42
CA PRO A 92 26.76 -9.06 10.16
C PRO A 92 26.90 -10.28 9.24
N ASP A 93 27.53 -11.36 9.73
CA ASP A 93 27.79 -12.57 8.94
C ASP A 93 26.50 -13.28 8.45
N ASP A 94 25.40 -13.15 9.20
CA ASP A 94 24.11 -13.78 8.96
C ASP A 94 23.05 -12.83 8.36
N TYR A 95 23.45 -11.61 8.01
CA TYR A 95 22.55 -10.58 7.49
C TYR A 95 23.14 -9.91 6.25
N GLY A 96 22.31 -9.67 5.24
CA GLY A 96 22.76 -9.13 3.96
C GLY A 96 21.92 -7.98 3.45
N ARG A 97 22.44 -7.36 2.39
CA ARG A 97 21.73 -6.31 1.65
C ARG A 97 20.35 -6.76 1.19
N GLN A 98 20.22 -7.98 0.68
CA GLN A 98 18.96 -8.48 0.14
C GLN A 98 17.89 -8.59 1.25
N GLN A 99 18.22 -9.21 2.38
CA GLN A 99 17.33 -9.29 3.56
C GLN A 99 16.90 -7.90 4.04
N LEU A 100 17.82 -6.93 3.98
CA LEU A 100 17.52 -5.54 4.32
C LEU A 100 16.56 -4.87 3.33
N THR A 101 16.77 -5.04 2.02
CA THR A 101 15.94 -4.43 0.98
C THR A 101 14.57 -5.09 0.85
N ASP A 102 14.48 -6.38 1.16
CA ASP A 102 13.24 -7.17 1.16
C ASP A 102 12.42 -6.94 2.44
N LEU A 103 12.99 -6.24 3.42
CA LEU A 103 12.38 -5.88 4.70
C LEU A 103 12.12 -7.09 5.62
N ASP A 104 12.89 -8.17 5.48
CA ASP A 104 12.75 -9.42 6.25
C ASP A 104 12.74 -9.21 7.76
N PHE A 105 13.48 -8.21 8.25
CA PHE A 105 13.54 -7.85 9.66
C PHE A 105 12.15 -7.47 10.23
N LEU A 106 11.25 -6.93 9.41
CA LEU A 106 9.88 -6.61 9.83
C LEU A 106 9.06 -7.86 10.09
N GLU A 107 9.18 -8.87 9.23
CA GLU A 107 8.48 -10.16 9.42
C GLU A 107 8.98 -10.89 10.66
N ARG A 108 10.27 -10.73 10.97
CA ARG A 108 10.93 -11.32 12.15
C ARG A 108 10.80 -10.48 13.41
N ALA A 109 10.14 -9.32 13.35
CA ALA A 109 10.04 -8.35 14.45
C ALA A 109 11.41 -8.00 15.07
N GLN A 110 12.42 -7.79 14.21
CA GLN A 110 13.78 -7.42 14.59
C GLN A 110 14.01 -5.91 14.46
N ASP A 111 14.80 -5.35 15.37
CA ASP A 111 15.22 -3.95 15.30
C ASP A 111 16.51 -3.78 14.49
N LEU A 112 16.61 -2.68 13.76
CA LEU A 112 17.82 -2.29 13.03
C LEU A 112 18.48 -1.09 13.70
N ILE A 113 19.75 -1.24 14.05
CA ILE A 113 20.57 -0.16 14.60
C ILE A 113 21.62 0.22 13.56
N LEU A 114 21.52 1.44 13.04
CA LEU A 114 22.47 1.99 12.08
C LEU A 114 23.51 2.84 12.83
N PHE A 115 24.77 2.42 12.85
CA PHE A 115 25.85 3.14 13.52
C PHE A 115 27.04 3.38 12.58
N GLY A 116 27.79 4.46 12.84
CA GLY A 116 28.97 4.84 12.06
C GLY A 116 29.14 6.35 11.95
N ASP A 117 30.21 6.79 11.30
CA ASP A 117 30.59 8.21 11.21
C ASP A 117 29.55 9.08 10.51
N VAL A 118 29.60 10.39 10.77
CA VAL A 118 28.70 11.36 10.12
C VAL A 118 28.92 11.31 8.60
N GLY A 119 27.83 11.36 7.82
CA GLY A 119 27.91 11.37 6.36
C GLY A 119 27.92 9.98 5.68
N THR A 120 27.91 8.87 6.43
CA THR A 120 27.85 7.50 5.85
C THR A 120 26.47 7.08 5.33
N GLY A 121 25.55 8.02 5.14
CA GLY A 121 24.23 7.74 4.56
C GLY A 121 23.24 7.00 5.47
N LYS A 122 23.45 6.91 6.79
CA LYS A 122 22.51 6.26 7.74
C LYS A 122 21.07 6.80 7.62
N THR A 123 20.91 8.11 7.63
CA THR A 123 19.60 8.77 7.48
C THR A 123 18.99 8.50 6.10
N HIS A 124 19.81 8.42 5.04
CA HIS A 124 19.33 8.01 3.71
C HIS A 124 18.81 6.57 3.77
N LEU A 125 19.61 5.63 4.29
CA LEU A 125 19.22 4.23 4.38
C LEU A 125 17.93 4.04 5.18
N ALA A 126 17.82 4.69 6.34
CA ALA A 126 16.63 4.65 7.18
C ALA A 126 15.39 5.22 6.46
N THR A 127 15.57 6.32 5.74
CA THR A 127 14.51 6.92 4.91
C THR A 127 14.12 5.99 3.76
N ALA A 128 15.09 5.37 3.09
CA ALA A 128 14.86 4.44 1.98
C ALA A 128 14.11 3.18 2.43
N LEU A 129 14.43 2.65 3.62
CA LEU A 129 13.69 1.55 4.23
C LEU A 129 12.22 1.93 4.50
N ALA A 130 11.98 3.12 5.04
CA ALA A 130 10.61 3.60 5.26
C ALA A 130 9.84 3.83 3.95
N VAL A 131 10.50 4.32 2.91
CA VAL A 131 9.91 4.43 1.57
C VAL A 131 9.60 3.05 0.99
N ALA A 132 10.52 2.09 1.08
CA ALA A 132 10.32 0.72 0.62
C ALA A 132 9.15 0.04 1.35
N ALA A 133 9.05 0.20 2.68
CA ALA A 133 7.93 -0.30 3.46
C ALA A 133 6.60 0.29 2.97
N CYS A 134 6.54 1.61 2.76
CA CYS A 134 5.33 2.26 2.23
C CYS A 134 4.97 1.77 0.82
N GLN A 135 5.97 1.51 -0.03
CA GLN A 135 5.79 0.95 -1.37
C GLN A 135 5.31 -0.50 -1.33
N ALA A 136 5.71 -1.29 -0.33
CA ALA A 136 5.18 -2.63 -0.05
C ALA A 136 3.78 -2.60 0.61
N GLY A 137 3.21 -1.41 0.86
CA GLY A 137 1.91 -1.26 1.52
C GLY A 137 1.98 -1.41 3.04
N ILE A 138 3.19 -1.44 3.62
CA ILE A 138 3.45 -1.54 5.05
C ILE A 138 3.42 -0.12 5.66
N PRO A 139 2.65 0.12 6.73
CA PRO A 139 2.63 1.43 7.38
C PRO A 139 3.95 1.69 8.10
N ALA A 140 4.63 2.77 7.69
CA ALA A 140 5.87 3.24 8.31
C ALA A 140 5.71 4.67 8.83
N ARG A 141 6.54 5.06 9.81
CA ARG A 141 6.57 6.40 10.38
C ARG A 141 7.99 6.81 10.72
N TYR A 142 8.35 8.04 10.39
CA TYR A 142 9.64 8.63 10.70
C TYR A 142 9.50 9.67 11.81
N PHE A 143 10.45 9.66 12.74
CA PHE A 143 10.61 10.68 13.76
C PHE A 143 12.06 11.06 13.91
N THR A 144 12.32 12.34 14.17
CA THR A 144 13.54 12.68 14.88
C THR A 144 13.38 12.29 16.35
N THR A 145 14.45 11.88 17.01
CA THR A 145 14.49 11.51 18.42
C THR A 145 13.92 12.61 19.29
N SER A 146 14.28 13.87 19.01
CA SER A 146 13.77 15.05 19.71
C SER A 146 12.25 15.23 19.54
N SER A 147 11.73 15.04 18.32
CA SER A 147 10.29 15.16 18.05
C SER A 147 9.47 14.09 18.76
N LEU A 148 9.96 12.85 18.77
CA LEU A 148 9.29 11.72 19.41
C LEU A 148 9.26 11.90 20.93
N VAL A 149 10.40 12.25 21.55
CA VAL A 149 10.48 12.48 22.99
C VAL A 149 9.54 13.62 23.40
N ALA A 150 9.53 14.73 22.66
CA ALA A 150 8.64 15.85 22.95
C ALA A 150 7.15 15.48 22.80
N GLN A 151 6.80 14.68 21.78
CA GLN A 151 5.44 14.18 21.58
C GLN A 151 4.99 13.28 22.74
N LEU A 152 5.82 12.33 23.14
CA LEU A 152 5.52 11.39 24.23
C LEU A 152 5.42 12.11 25.59
N ARG A 153 6.30 13.08 25.86
CA ARG A 153 6.22 13.92 27.08
C ARG A 153 4.89 14.68 27.14
N ARG A 154 4.52 15.40 26.07
CA ARG A 154 3.24 16.11 26.00
C ARG A 154 2.04 15.17 26.17
N ALA A 155 2.11 13.97 25.59
CA ALA A 155 1.05 12.98 25.75
C ALA A 155 0.95 12.46 27.20
N LYS A 156 2.08 12.29 27.88
CA LYS A 156 2.12 11.92 29.30
C LYS A 156 1.53 13.01 30.18
N ASP A 157 1.94 14.26 29.99
CA ASP A 157 1.46 15.41 30.78
C ASP A 157 -0.05 15.62 30.62
N ALA A 158 -0.59 15.31 29.43
CA ALA A 158 -2.01 15.38 29.13
C ALA A 158 -2.79 14.07 29.46
N GLY A 159 -2.19 13.10 30.15
CA GLY A 159 -2.85 11.85 30.56
C GLY A 159 -3.29 10.95 29.39
N ARG A 160 -2.69 11.12 28.20
CA ARG A 160 -3.07 10.43 26.95
C ARG A 160 -1.97 9.56 26.36
N LEU A 161 -0.97 9.18 27.17
CA LEU A 161 0.22 8.43 26.72
C LEU A 161 -0.15 7.09 26.09
N GLU A 162 -1.02 6.29 26.72
CA GLU A 162 -1.43 4.98 26.21
C GLU A 162 -2.09 5.08 24.82
N LYS A 163 -2.93 6.10 24.62
CA LYS A 163 -3.55 6.38 23.33
C LYS A 163 -2.50 6.71 22.27
N GLU A 164 -1.47 7.47 22.62
CA GLU A 164 -0.39 7.81 21.71
C GLU A 164 0.44 6.58 21.32
N LEU A 165 0.80 5.74 22.29
CA LEU A 165 1.51 4.48 22.05
C LEU A 165 0.69 3.54 21.16
N THR A 166 -0.64 3.48 21.38
CA THR A 166 -1.55 2.69 20.52
C THR A 166 -1.57 3.20 19.08
N VAL A 167 -1.46 4.52 18.87
CA VAL A 167 -1.37 5.10 17.52
C VAL A 167 -0.02 4.78 16.88
N LEU A 168 1.07 4.87 17.64
CA LEU A 168 2.41 4.52 17.16
C LEU A 168 2.49 3.05 16.75
N ALA A 169 1.92 2.15 17.56
CA ALA A 169 1.88 0.70 17.32
C ALA A 169 1.12 0.28 16.05
N LYS A 170 0.34 1.17 15.43
CA LYS A 170 -0.28 0.91 14.11
C LYS A 170 0.72 0.90 12.96
N ASN A 171 1.92 1.46 13.17
CA ASN A 171 3.00 1.46 12.20
C ASN A 171 3.88 0.25 12.47
N GLN A 172 4.10 -0.58 11.45
CA GLN A 172 4.97 -1.75 11.57
C GLN A 172 6.44 -1.36 11.55
N LEU A 173 6.78 -0.24 10.91
CA LEU A 173 8.12 0.33 10.91
C LEU A 173 8.08 1.72 11.54
N ILE A 174 8.88 1.93 12.59
CA ILE A 174 9.13 3.25 13.18
C ILE A 174 10.62 3.54 13.03
N VAL A 175 10.94 4.59 12.29
CA VAL A 175 12.31 5.11 12.16
C VAL A 175 12.50 6.23 13.17
N ILE A 176 13.61 6.15 13.92
CA ILE A 176 14.01 7.14 14.91
C ILE A 176 15.43 7.60 14.54
N ASP A 177 15.57 8.87 14.18
CA ASP A 177 16.83 9.51 13.75
C ASP A 177 17.31 10.56 14.77
#